data_AF-A0A524K9M5-F1
#
_entry.id   AF-A0A524K9M5-F1
#
_cell.length_a   1.000
_cell.length_b   1.000
_cell.length_c   1.000
_cell.angle_alpha   90.00
_cell.angle_beta   90.00
_cell.angle_gamma   90.00
#
_symmetry.space_group_name_H-M   'P 1'
#
loop_
_entity.id
_entity.type
_entity.pdbx_description
1 polymer ?
#
loop_
_entity_poly.entity_id
_entity_poly.type
_entity_poly.pdbx_seq_one_letter_code
_entity_poly.pdbx_strand_id
1 'polypeptide(L)' 'MAVVVHDEMNGANPVEIARLVLRLLGKRRLRVRYTVGSFFQTAAVAVRPFLSDALAEKLLALYYRLGAAKKK' A
#
# COMPACT_ATOMS: atom_id res chain seq x y z
N MET A 1 -14.40 -8.68 3.62
CA MET A 1 -13.32 -9.69 3.67
C MET A 1 -12.69 -9.99 2.31
N ALA A 2 -13.43 -9.98 1.19
CA ALA A 2 -12.86 -10.27 -0.15
C ALA A 2 -11.65 -9.41 -0.55
N VAL A 3 -11.63 -8.11 -0.21
CA VAL A 3 -10.50 -7.20 -0.52
C VAL A 3 -9.25 -7.57 0.28
N VAL A 4 -9.41 -7.96 1.54
CA VAL A 4 -8.29 -8.41 2.39
C VAL A 4 -7.65 -9.67 1.83
N VAL A 5 -8.49 -10.68 1.51
CA VAL A 5 -8.03 -11.93 0.92
C VAL A 5 -7.34 -11.69 -0.43
N HIS A 6 -7.89 -10.79 -1.25
CA HIS A 6 -7.27 -10.42 -2.52
C HIS A 6 -5.89 -9.76 -2.32
N ASP A 7 -5.76 -8.83 -1.39
CA ASP A 7 -4.48 -8.17 -1.08
C ASP A 7 -3.46 -9.14 -0.46
N GLU A 8 -3.90 -10.10 0.34
CA GLU A 8 -3.03 -11.13 0.94
C GLU A 8 -2.55 -12.17 -0.08
N MET A 9 -3.43 -12.56 -1.01
CA MET A 9 -3.11 -13.56 -2.04
C MET A 9 -2.36 -12.96 -3.24
N ASN A 10 -2.51 -11.66 -3.50
CA ASN A 10 -1.86 -10.98 -4.62
C ASN A 10 -0.85 -9.97 -4.08
N GLY A 11 0.40 -10.42 -3.97
CA GLY A 11 1.52 -9.55 -3.65
C GLY A 11 1.80 -8.48 -4.72
N ALA A 12 2.89 -7.74 -4.55
CA ALA A 12 3.27 -6.69 -5.49
C ALA A 12 3.53 -7.24 -6.91
N ASN A 13 3.22 -6.42 -7.92
CA ASN A 13 3.36 -6.80 -9.32
C ASN A 13 4.83 -7.14 -9.67
N PRO A 14 5.13 -8.36 -10.16
CA PRO A 14 6.50 -8.79 -10.43
C PRO A 14 7.22 -7.93 -11.48
N VAL A 15 6.48 -7.36 -12.45
CA VAL A 15 7.05 -6.47 -13.48
C VAL A 15 7.55 -5.16 -12.87
N GLU A 16 6.81 -4.61 -11.90
CA GLU A 16 7.21 -3.37 -11.23
C GLU A 16 8.46 -3.58 -10.37
N ILE A 17 8.56 -4.73 -9.71
CA ILE A 17 9.76 -5.15 -8.97
C ILE A 17 10.95 -5.27 -9.92
N ALA A 18 10.80 -5.96 -11.05
CA ALA A 18 11.89 -6.09 -12.04
C ALA A 18 12.38 -4.72 -12.56
N ARG A 19 11.45 -3.80 -12.86
CA ARG A 19 11.80 -2.42 -13.25
C ARG A 19 12.48 -1.64 -12.13
N LEU A 20 12.10 -1.86 -10.88
CA LEU A 20 12.79 -1.26 -9.74
C LEU A 20 14.21 -1.80 -9.65
N VAL A 21 14.41 -3.12 -9.68
CA VAL A 21 15.72 -3.77 -9.63
C VAL A 21 16.62 -3.24 -10.74
N LEU A 22 16.13 -3.18 -11.99
CA LEU A 22 16.89 -2.65 -13.12
C LEU A 22 17.37 -1.20 -12.89
N ARG A 23 16.51 -0.35 -12.32
CA ARG A 23 16.87 1.05 -11.97
C ARG A 23 17.88 1.16 -10.83
N LEU A 24 17.99 0.13 -9.98
CA LEU A 24 18.89 0.11 -8.83
C LEU A 24 20.27 -0.46 -9.15
N LEU A 25 20.39 -1.34 -10.16
CA LEU A 25 21.66 -1.98 -10.54
C LEU A 25 22.80 -0.98 -10.81
N GLY A 26 22.50 0.21 -11.34
CA GLY A 26 23.51 1.25 -11.64
C GLY A 26 23.80 2.21 -10.49
N LYS A 27 23.20 2.06 -9.29
CA LYS A 27 23.34 3.05 -8.22
C LYS A 27 24.47 2.70 -7.26
N ARG A 28 25.37 3.67 -7.02
CA ARG A 28 26.47 3.57 -6.05
C ARG A 28 25.99 3.44 -4.59
N ARG A 29 24.78 3.91 -4.27
CA ARG A 29 24.16 3.82 -2.95
C ARG A 29 22.69 3.45 -3.07
N LEU A 30 22.27 2.47 -2.28
CA LEU A 30 20.89 2.00 -2.20
C LEU A 30 20.26 2.41 -0.87
N ARG A 31 18.97 2.73 -0.89
CA ARG A 31 18.17 2.89 0.33
C ARG A 31 17.90 1.51 0.94
N VAL A 32 17.78 1.45 2.26
CA VAL A 32 17.50 0.21 3.01
C VAL A 32 16.10 -0.33 2.70
N ARG A 33 15.14 0.54 2.38
CA ARG A 33 13.76 0.15 2.09
C ARG A 33 13.24 0.86 0.84
N TYR A 34 12.57 0.09 -0.01
CA TYR A 34 11.82 0.58 -1.15
C TYR A 34 10.39 0.12 -1.02
N THR A 35 9.46 1.06 -1.12
CA THR A 35 8.03 0.75 -1.19
C THR A 35 7.71 0.33 -2.62
N VAL A 36 7.19 -0.88 -2.77
CA VAL A 36 6.72 -1.47 -4.03
C VAL A 36 5.26 -1.86 -3.85
N GLY A 37 4.43 -1.50 -4.83
CA GLY A 37 2.98 -1.67 -4.76
C GLY A 37 2.32 -0.74 -5.77
N SER A 38 0.99 -0.81 -5.87
CA SER A 38 0.25 0.04 -6.79
C SER A 38 0.49 1.53 -6.48
N PHE A 39 0.31 2.40 -7.48
CA PHE A 39 0.45 3.85 -7.32
C PHE A 39 -0.35 4.37 -6.12
N PHE A 40 -1.58 3.87 -5.94
CA PHE A 40 -2.46 4.26 -4.84
C PHE A 40 -1.96 3.78 -3.47
N GLN A 41 -1.43 2.56 -3.37
CA GLN A 41 -0.85 2.05 -2.11
C GLN A 41 0.40 2.84 -1.71
N THR A 42 1.27 3.13 -2.67
CA THR A 42 2.49 3.90 -2.42
C THR A 42 2.18 5.35 -2.04
N ALA A 43 1.18 5.96 -2.70
CA ALA A 43 0.68 7.28 -2.34
C ALA A 43 0.07 7.30 -0.92
N ALA A 44 -0.69 6.27 -0.54
CA ALA A 44 -1.25 6.17 0.81
C ALA A 44 -0.17 6.13 1.89
N VAL A 45 0.95 5.44 1.65
CA VAL A 45 2.10 5.43 2.59
C VAL A 45 2.73 6.82 2.70
N ALA A 46 2.85 7.56 1.60
CA ALA A 46 3.42 8.91 1.61
C ALA A 46 2.50 9.93 2.29
N VAL A 47 1.18 9.76 2.19
CA VAL A 47 0.18 10.66 2.79
C VAL A 47 -0.09 10.31 4.27
N ARG A 48 0.21 9.08 4.71
CA ARG A 48 -0.02 8.62 6.10
C ARG A 48 0.51 9.55 7.19
N PRO A 49 1.75 10.11 7.12
CA PRO A 49 2.26 11.00 8.14
C PRO A 49 1.49 12.32 8.29
N PHE A 50 0.70 12.69 7.28
CA PHE A 50 -0.10 13.93 7.26
C PHE A 50 -1.54 13.72 7.74
N LEU A 51 -1.95 12.47 7.97
CA LEU A 51 -3.28 12.11 8.43
C LEU A 51 -3.26 11.89 9.95
N SER A 52 -4.30 12.35 10.64
CA SER A 52 -4.53 11.95 12.02
C SER A 52 -4.94 10.47 12.09
N ASP A 53 -4.64 9.80 13.21
CA ASP A 53 -4.93 8.37 13.38
C ASP A 53 -6.41 8.05 13.13
N ALA A 54 -7.31 8.90 13.63
CA ALA A 54 -8.75 8.76 13.43
C ALA A 54 -9.18 8.86 11.95
N LEU A 55 -8.50 9.68 11.14
CA LEU A 55 -8.77 9.78 9.70
C LEU A 55 -8.20 8.57 8.96
N ALA A 56 -6.98 8.15 9.30
CA ALA A 56 -6.36 6.98 8.69
C ALA A 56 -7.21 5.72 8.94
N GLU A 57 -7.72 5.54 10.16
CA GLU A 57 -8.59 4.42 10.52
C GLU A 57 -9.91 4.44 9.74
N LYS A 58 -10.58 5.61 9.63
CA LYS A 58 -11.81 5.74 8.84
C LYS A 58 -11.60 5.42 7.36
N LEU A 59 -10.49 5.87 6.78
CA LEU A 59 -10.15 5.60 5.38
C LEU A 59 -9.87 4.10 5.16
N LEU A 60 -9.14 3.46 6.08
CA LEU A 60 -8.91 2.02 6.03
C LEU A 60 -10.23 1.24 6.17
N ALA A 61 -11.09 1.66 7.10
CA ALA A 61 -12.40 1.04 7.30
C ALA A 61 -13.30 1.17 6.08
N LEU A 62 -13.22 2.31 5.37
CA LEU A 62 -13.92 2.51 4.12
C LEU A 62 -13.35 1.63 3.00
N TYR A 63 -12.02 1.60 2.83
CA TYR A 63 -11.33 0.80 1.81
C TYR A 63 -11.61 -0.70 1.96
N TYR A 64 -11.49 -1.23 3.17
CA TYR A 64 -11.80 -2.64 3.45
C TYR A 64 -13.30 -2.91 3.64
N ARG A 65 -14.15 -1.89 3.49
CA ARG A 65 -15.61 -1.96 3.66
C ARG A 65 -16.02 -2.52 5.03
N LEU A 66 -15.22 -2.24 6.06
CA LEU A 66 -15.45 -2.65 7.45
C LEU A 66 -16.67 -1.91 8.07
N GLY A 67 -17.16 -0.85 7.42
CA GLY A 67 -18.29 -0.03 7.89
C GLY A 67 -19.71 -0.53 7.56
N ALA A 68 -19.90 -1.68 6.91
CA ALA A 68 -21.24 -2.17 6.58
C ALA A 68 -21.99 -2.84 7.76
N ALA A 69 -21.44 -2.84 8.98
CA ALA A 69 -21.99 -3.55 10.13
C ALA A 69 -22.21 -2.67 11.38
N LYS A 70 -22.55 -1.39 11.21
CA LYS A 70 -23.11 -0.58 12.32
C LYS A 70 -24.43 0.07 11.91
N LYS A 71 -25.47 -0.76 11.87
CA LYS A 71 -26.86 -0.30 12.03
C LYS A 71 -27.72 -1.42 12.61
N LYS A 72 -27.69 -1.55 13.94
CA LYS A 72 -28.84 -1.84 14.79
C LYS A 72 -28.43 -1.60 16.24
#